data_AF-A0A7J3T154-F1
#
_entry.id   AF-A0A7J3T154-F1
#
_cell.length_a   1.000
_cell.length_b   1.000
_cell.length_c   1.000
_cell.angle_alpha   90.00
_cell.angle_beta   90.00
_cell.angle_gamma   90.00
#
_symmetry.space_group_name_H-M   'P 1'
#
loop_
_entity.id
_entity.type
_entity.pdbx_description
1 polymer ?
#
loop_
_entity_poly.entity_id
_entity_poly.type
_entity_poly.pdbx_seq_one_letter_code
_entity_poly.pdbx_strand_id
1 'polypeptide(L)'
;MLSKNLSNMELDRLPNTDRMILQSASLLKPERMKPPWSLIEYDSVFRTIIPDLKNRKGYISGAIKNRMSLEKLFLKTYVQLGQAKTDPMLRSNVLLTDRLVYPEYDYKPDSMVQFWNEFGGAEEPVEVLLYRDNSVPDKIQNMVMTVLIAMAPSSIPEAFGHSKPLFIADKIAKWNYSQFKCVVDTMAAWILNNHKLRRFIFYMSTFRERRATVEAARREQA
;
A
#
# COMPACT_ATOMS: atom_id res chain seq x y z
N MET A 1 -25.88 -22.28 11.22
CA MET A 1 -25.52 -21.57 12.46
C MET A 1 -24.58 -20.43 12.13
N LEU A 2 -25.07 -19.22 11.84
CA LEU A 2 -24.33 -17.96 11.92
C LEU A 2 -25.35 -16.82 11.74
N SER A 3 -26.13 -16.55 12.79
CA SER A 3 -26.95 -15.34 12.93
C SER A 3 -26.66 -14.71 14.29
N LYS A 4 -25.39 -14.40 14.55
CA LYS A 4 -25.06 -13.44 15.61
C LYS A 4 -24.98 -12.07 14.94
N ASN A 5 -25.91 -11.18 15.29
CA ASN A 5 -25.80 -9.76 15.00
C ASN A 5 -24.58 -9.23 15.76
N LEU A 6 -23.41 -9.30 15.12
CA LEU A 6 -22.19 -8.69 15.62
C LEU A 6 -22.41 -7.18 15.66
N SER A 7 -22.06 -6.55 16.78
CA SER A 7 -22.07 -5.09 16.88
C SER A 7 -21.01 -4.49 15.96
N ASN A 8 -21.21 -3.24 15.51
CA ASN A 8 -20.23 -2.54 14.66
C ASN A 8 -18.82 -2.50 15.29
N MET A 9 -18.73 -2.43 16.62
CA MET A 9 -17.46 -2.46 17.35
C MET A 9 -16.76 -3.83 17.32
N GLU A 10 -17.51 -4.93 17.20
CA GLU A 10 -16.94 -6.27 17.02
C GLU A 10 -16.52 -6.51 15.57
N LEU A 11 -17.26 -5.96 14.61
CA LEU A 11 -16.90 -5.98 13.18
C LEU A 11 -15.59 -5.25 12.91
N ASP A 12 -15.36 -4.08 13.54
CA ASP A 12 -14.12 -3.32 13.40
C ASP A 12 -12.88 -4.04 13.97
N ARG A 13 -13.08 -5.01 14.87
CA ARG A 13 -12.00 -5.82 15.44
C ARG A 13 -11.63 -7.04 14.59
N LEU A 14 -12.45 -7.38 13.60
CA LEU A 14 -12.15 -8.48 12.69
C LEU A 14 -11.18 -8.03 11.60
N PRO A 15 -10.38 -8.95 11.03
CA PRO A 15 -9.61 -8.67 9.83
C PRO A 15 -10.51 -8.19 8.70
N ASN A 16 -10.48 -6.90 8.40
CA ASN A 16 -11.37 -6.24 7.43
C ASN A 16 -10.66 -5.89 6.11
N THR A 17 -9.37 -6.20 6.00
CA THR A 17 -8.58 -6.05 4.77
C THR A 17 -7.95 -7.37 4.38
N ASP A 18 -7.75 -7.60 3.08
CA ASP A 18 -7.06 -8.79 2.57
C ASP A 18 -5.71 -9.00 3.26
N ARG A 19 -4.94 -7.91 3.46
CA ARG A 19 -3.67 -7.95 4.16
C ARG A 19 -3.82 -8.51 5.57
N MET A 20 -4.80 -8.04 6.35
CA MET A 20 -5.03 -8.55 7.70
C MET A 20 -5.47 -10.01 7.68
N ILE A 21 -6.37 -10.38 6.76
CA ILE A 21 -6.84 -11.78 6.61
C ILE A 21 -5.65 -12.70 6.31
N LEU A 22 -4.80 -12.34 5.35
CA LEU A 22 -3.62 -13.11 4.97
C LEU A 22 -2.56 -13.15 6.07
N GLN A 23 -2.35 -12.04 6.78
CA GLN A 23 -1.46 -12.00 7.94
C GLN A 23 -1.94 -12.95 9.03
N SER A 24 -3.23 -12.90 9.36
CA SER A 24 -3.86 -13.79 10.35
C SER A 24 -3.80 -15.24 9.90
N ALA A 25 -4.09 -15.55 8.64
CA ALA A 25 -4.01 -16.91 8.09
C ALA A 25 -2.60 -17.47 8.20
N SER A 26 -1.59 -16.67 7.84
CA SER A 26 -0.18 -17.02 7.96
C SER A 26 0.23 -17.30 9.42
N LEU A 27 -0.23 -16.48 10.37
CA LEU A 27 0.05 -16.68 11.80
C LEU A 27 -0.66 -17.91 12.39
N LEU A 28 -1.92 -18.15 12.01
CA LEU A 28 -2.72 -19.27 12.52
C LEU A 28 -2.31 -20.63 11.95
N LYS A 29 -1.67 -20.65 10.77
CA LYS A 29 -1.27 -21.88 10.07
C LYS A 29 0.22 -21.84 9.69
N PRO A 30 1.12 -21.77 10.70
CA PRO A 30 2.54 -21.54 10.45
C PRO A 30 3.22 -22.68 9.69
N GLU A 31 2.70 -23.90 9.82
CA GLU A 31 3.22 -25.09 9.15
C GLU A 31 2.83 -25.16 7.67
N ARG A 32 1.67 -24.59 7.31
CA ARG A 32 1.14 -24.62 5.93
C ARG A 32 1.61 -23.44 5.09
N MET A 33 1.71 -22.26 5.71
CA MET A 33 2.14 -21.03 5.02
C MET A 33 3.52 -20.65 5.52
N LYS A 34 4.59 -21.09 4.83
CA LYS A 34 5.97 -20.77 5.22
C LYS A 34 6.53 -19.68 4.31
N PRO A 35 6.86 -18.48 4.82
CA PRO A 35 7.56 -17.47 4.03
C PRO A 35 8.92 -18.01 3.52
N PRO A 36 9.37 -17.60 2.33
CA PRO A 36 8.69 -16.68 1.43
C PRO A 36 7.56 -17.34 0.63
N TRP A 37 6.44 -16.63 0.48
CA TRP A 37 5.33 -17.05 -0.39
C TRP A 37 4.69 -15.85 -1.09
N SER A 38 4.04 -16.12 -2.22
CA SER A 38 3.20 -15.19 -2.97
C SER A 38 1.85 -15.83 -3.30
N LEU A 39 0.82 -15.01 -3.55
CA LEU A 39 -0.44 -15.47 -4.13
C LEU A 39 -0.40 -15.42 -5.65
N ILE A 40 -1.47 -15.87 -6.29
CA ILE A 40 -1.68 -15.67 -7.71
C ILE A 40 -1.61 -14.19 -8.10
N GLU A 41 -1.19 -13.93 -9.33
CA GLU A 41 -1.22 -12.60 -9.92
C GLU A 41 -2.53 -12.34 -10.67
N TYR A 42 -3.05 -11.13 -10.49
CA TYR A 42 -4.26 -10.68 -11.15
C TYR A 42 -4.14 -9.22 -11.57
N ASP A 43 -4.81 -8.89 -12.66
CA ASP A 43 -4.79 -7.55 -13.25
C ASP A 43 -5.34 -6.48 -12.29
N SER A 44 -4.72 -5.30 -12.30
CA SER A 44 -5.17 -4.15 -11.53
C SER A 44 -6.62 -3.73 -11.83
N VAL A 45 -7.11 -4.01 -13.03
CA VAL A 45 -8.48 -3.68 -13.45
C VAL A 45 -9.56 -4.34 -12.59
N PHE A 46 -9.26 -5.48 -11.95
CA PHE A 46 -10.17 -6.17 -11.02
C PHE A 46 -10.66 -5.29 -9.87
N ARG A 47 -9.91 -4.23 -9.51
CA ARG A 47 -10.35 -3.25 -8.50
C ARG A 47 -11.53 -2.39 -8.94
N THR A 48 -11.72 -2.27 -10.24
CA THR A 48 -12.77 -1.45 -10.86
C THR A 48 -13.90 -2.29 -11.44
N ILE A 49 -13.72 -3.61 -11.50
CA ILE A 49 -14.72 -4.56 -11.98
C ILE A 49 -15.70 -4.90 -10.86
N ILE A 50 -16.98 -4.90 -11.21
CA ILE A 50 -18.07 -5.46 -10.42
C ILE A 50 -18.79 -6.53 -11.26
N PRO A 51 -19.48 -7.48 -10.62
CA PRO A 51 -20.38 -8.39 -11.34
C PRO A 51 -21.39 -7.62 -12.18
N ASP A 52 -21.74 -8.15 -13.36
CA ASP A 52 -22.76 -7.56 -14.22
C ASP A 52 -24.09 -7.40 -13.46
N LEU A 53 -24.68 -6.20 -13.57
CA LEU A 53 -25.91 -5.86 -12.85
C LEU A 53 -27.10 -6.71 -13.33
N LYS A 54 -27.06 -7.21 -14.57
CA LYS A 54 -28.06 -8.13 -15.14
C LYS A 54 -27.73 -9.60 -14.86
N ASN A 55 -26.64 -9.89 -14.11
CA ASN A 55 -26.15 -11.22 -13.76
C ASN A 55 -25.97 -12.16 -14.96
N ARG A 56 -25.57 -11.61 -16.12
CA ARG A 56 -25.27 -12.42 -17.31
C ARG A 56 -23.92 -13.10 -17.14
N LYS A 57 -23.85 -14.37 -17.53
CA LYS A 57 -22.63 -15.16 -17.43
C LYS A 57 -21.55 -14.61 -18.37
N GLY A 58 -20.35 -14.38 -17.84
CA GLY A 58 -19.21 -13.85 -18.61
C GLY A 58 -19.25 -12.34 -18.83
N TYR A 59 -20.28 -11.66 -18.33
CA TYR A 59 -20.36 -10.20 -18.35
C TYR A 59 -19.86 -9.60 -17.05
N ILE A 60 -19.26 -8.43 -17.17
CA ILE A 60 -18.79 -7.60 -16.06
C ILE A 60 -19.23 -6.15 -16.27
N SER A 61 -19.17 -5.36 -15.21
CA SER A 61 -19.43 -3.93 -15.27
C SER A 61 -18.34 -3.16 -14.51
N GLY A 62 -18.14 -1.89 -14.85
CA GLY A 62 -17.26 -0.98 -14.12
C GLY A 62 -17.97 -0.33 -12.94
N ALA A 63 -17.30 -0.26 -11.79
CA ALA A 63 -17.84 0.32 -10.55
C ALA A 63 -18.26 1.79 -10.69
N ILE A 64 -17.54 2.57 -11.50
CA ILE A 64 -17.80 4.00 -11.70
C ILE A 64 -18.17 4.24 -13.16
N LYS A 65 -19.41 4.67 -13.40
CA LYS A 65 -19.95 5.00 -14.74
C LYS A 65 -19.73 3.86 -15.76
N ASN A 66 -19.72 2.61 -15.31
CA ASN A 66 -19.42 1.44 -16.14
C ASN A 66 -18.06 1.50 -16.88
N ARG A 67 -17.08 2.21 -16.33
CA ARG A 67 -15.72 2.30 -16.89
C ARG A 67 -14.77 1.36 -16.16
N MET A 68 -13.98 0.63 -16.94
CA MET A 68 -12.81 -0.11 -16.48
C MET A 68 -11.57 0.63 -16.97
N SER A 69 -10.50 0.61 -16.18
CA SER A 69 -9.29 1.34 -16.49
C SER A 69 -8.06 0.54 -16.10
N LEU A 70 -6.94 0.79 -16.78
CA LEU A 70 -5.64 0.17 -16.53
C LEU A 70 -5.61 -1.34 -16.78
N GLU A 71 -6.38 -1.81 -17.76
CA GLU A 71 -6.27 -3.18 -18.28
C GLU A 71 -4.84 -3.47 -18.71
N LYS A 72 -4.34 -4.65 -18.32
CA LYS A 72 -3.07 -5.21 -18.76
C LYS A 72 -1.86 -4.29 -18.54
N LEU A 73 -1.92 -3.39 -17.56
CA LEU A 73 -0.82 -2.50 -17.21
C LEU A 73 -0.03 -2.99 -15.99
N PHE A 74 -0.73 -3.38 -14.93
CA PHE A 74 -0.13 -3.85 -13.69
C PHE A 74 -0.75 -5.15 -13.22
N LEU A 75 0.10 -6.09 -12.81
CA LEU A 75 -0.30 -7.29 -12.10
C LEU A 75 -0.03 -7.14 -10.61
N LYS A 76 -0.99 -7.58 -9.81
CA LYS A 76 -1.00 -7.45 -8.36
C LYS A 76 -0.90 -8.82 -7.72
N THR A 77 -0.12 -8.91 -6.65
CA THR A 77 -0.08 -10.11 -5.79
C THR A 77 0.29 -9.72 -4.37
N TYR A 78 -0.17 -10.53 -3.41
CA TYR A 78 0.25 -10.43 -2.02
C TYR A 78 1.43 -11.36 -1.76
N VAL A 79 2.42 -10.86 -1.02
CA VAL A 79 3.64 -11.59 -0.69
C VAL A 79 3.96 -11.48 0.80
N GLN A 80 4.63 -12.49 1.34
CA GLN A 80 5.26 -12.42 2.65
C GLN A 80 6.66 -13.00 2.53
N LEU A 81 7.67 -12.24 2.95
CA LEU A 81 9.07 -12.52 2.60
C LEU A 81 9.87 -13.18 3.72
N GLY A 82 9.51 -12.94 4.98
CA GLY A 82 10.36 -13.31 6.11
C GLY A 82 9.65 -14.04 7.24
N GLN A 83 10.37 -14.96 7.86
CA GLN A 83 10.05 -15.59 9.14
C GLN A 83 11.35 -15.67 9.96
N ALA A 84 11.27 -15.39 11.26
CA ALA A 84 12.42 -15.51 12.13
C ALA A 84 12.78 -16.99 12.35
N LYS A 85 14.08 -17.27 12.50
CA LYS A 85 14.57 -18.64 12.75
C LYS A 85 14.22 -19.13 14.16
N THR A 86 14.16 -18.21 15.12
CA THR A 86 13.96 -18.51 16.55
C THR A 86 12.49 -18.72 16.90
N ASP A 87 11.58 -18.00 16.24
CA ASP A 87 10.15 -18.06 16.52
C ASP A 87 9.35 -18.05 15.20
N PRO A 88 8.66 -19.15 14.86
CA PRO A 88 7.77 -19.22 13.69
C PRO A 88 6.61 -18.24 13.71
N MET A 89 6.23 -17.67 14.86
CA MET A 89 5.20 -16.63 14.97
C MET A 89 5.73 -15.24 14.58
N LEU A 90 7.05 -15.02 14.69
CA LEU A 90 7.66 -13.76 14.29
C LEU A 90 7.87 -13.74 12.76
N ARG A 91 6.90 -13.13 12.07
CA ARG A 91 6.80 -13.09 10.60
C ARG A 91 6.78 -11.66 10.10
N SER A 92 7.25 -11.46 8.87
CA SER A 92 7.16 -10.16 8.24
C SER A 92 5.71 -9.78 7.97
N ASN A 93 5.48 -8.51 7.67
CA ASN A 93 4.20 -8.08 7.12
C ASN A 93 3.91 -8.76 5.78
N VAL A 94 2.64 -9.04 5.52
CA VAL A 94 2.13 -9.26 4.17
C VAL A 94 2.13 -7.92 3.44
N LEU A 95 2.73 -7.91 2.25
CA LEU A 95 2.83 -6.75 1.38
C LEU A 95 2.04 -7.01 0.11
N LEU A 96 1.43 -5.96 -0.43
CA LEU A 96 0.93 -5.98 -1.80
C LEU A 96 2.06 -5.50 -2.71
N THR A 97 2.36 -6.28 -3.74
CA THR A 97 3.33 -5.92 -4.78
C THR A 97 2.63 -5.80 -6.11
N ASP A 98 2.98 -4.75 -6.83
CA ASP A 98 2.52 -4.50 -8.18
C ASP A 98 3.73 -4.55 -9.12
N ARG A 99 3.60 -5.27 -10.24
CA ARG A 99 4.60 -5.27 -11.31
C ARG A 99 3.99 -4.86 -12.63
N LEU A 100 4.82 -4.34 -13.53
CA LEU A 100 4.42 -4.09 -14.91
C LEU A 100 4.15 -5.41 -15.63
N VAL A 101 3.23 -5.34 -16.59
CA VAL A 101 2.96 -6.40 -17.55
C VAL A 101 4.01 -6.37 -18.65
N TYR A 102 4.54 -7.54 -19.00
CA TYR A 102 5.46 -7.76 -20.10
C TYR A 102 4.77 -8.62 -21.16
N PRO A 103 4.30 -8.06 -22.28
CA PRO A 103 3.51 -8.77 -23.28
C PRO A 103 4.16 -10.09 -23.75
N GLU A 104 5.48 -10.14 -23.88
CA GLU A 104 6.23 -11.32 -24.33
C GLU A 104 6.15 -12.49 -23.36
N TYR A 105 5.85 -12.22 -22.09
CA TYR A 105 5.82 -13.21 -21.01
C TYR A 105 4.41 -13.45 -20.46
N ASP A 106 3.59 -12.40 -20.42
CA ASP A 106 2.29 -12.40 -19.75
C ASP A 106 1.11 -12.68 -20.69
N TYR A 107 1.21 -12.36 -21.99
CA TYR A 107 0.12 -12.58 -22.94
C TYR A 107 0.11 -14.02 -23.44
N LYS A 108 -0.33 -14.93 -22.57
CA LYS A 108 -0.45 -16.36 -22.87
C LYS A 108 -1.91 -16.80 -22.79
N PRO A 109 -2.31 -17.84 -23.54
CA PRO A 109 -3.66 -18.39 -23.45
C PRO A 109 -4.06 -18.81 -22.03
N ASP A 110 -3.10 -19.28 -21.23
CA ASP A 110 -3.35 -19.79 -19.88
C ASP A 110 -3.52 -18.69 -18.82
N SER A 111 -3.12 -17.46 -19.13
CA SER A 111 -3.20 -16.29 -18.23
C SER A 111 -4.19 -15.23 -18.72
N MET A 112 -4.62 -15.26 -19.99
CA MET A 112 -5.60 -14.33 -20.53
C MET A 112 -7.02 -14.83 -20.27
N VAL A 113 -7.85 -13.95 -19.70
CA VAL A 113 -9.28 -14.17 -19.51
C VAL A 113 -10.06 -13.05 -20.17
N GLN A 114 -11.02 -13.43 -21.00
CA GLN A 114 -11.90 -12.48 -21.66
C GLN A 114 -13.27 -12.42 -20.98
N PHE A 115 -13.72 -11.20 -20.72
CA PHE A 115 -15.08 -10.88 -20.28
C PHE A 115 -15.76 -9.99 -21.32
N TRP A 116 -17.06 -9.77 -21.13
CA TRP A 116 -17.86 -8.86 -21.93
C TRP A 116 -18.40 -7.71 -21.08
N ASN A 117 -18.41 -6.50 -21.63
CA ASN A 117 -19.05 -5.35 -21.02
C ASN A 117 -19.99 -4.68 -22.01
N GLU A 118 -21.10 -4.13 -21.51
CA GLU A 118 -22.05 -3.37 -22.32
C GLU A 118 -21.92 -1.89 -21.98
N PHE A 119 -21.22 -1.13 -22.82
CA PHE A 119 -20.98 0.30 -22.62
C PHE A 119 -21.63 1.10 -23.75
N GLY A 120 -22.51 2.05 -23.39
CA GLY A 120 -23.18 2.90 -24.38
C GLY A 120 -24.05 2.15 -25.40
N GLY A 121 -24.50 0.93 -25.08
CA GLY A 121 -25.27 0.07 -25.98
C GLY A 121 -24.43 -0.80 -26.93
N ALA A 122 -23.10 -0.73 -26.85
CA ALA A 122 -22.19 -1.63 -27.55
C ALA A 122 -21.62 -2.69 -26.60
N GLU A 123 -21.45 -3.91 -27.12
CA GLU A 123 -20.73 -4.98 -26.43
C GLU A 123 -19.23 -4.86 -26.73
N GLU A 124 -18.43 -4.63 -25.69
CA GLU A 124 -16.98 -4.49 -25.76
C GLU A 124 -16.30 -5.66 -25.02
N PRO A 125 -15.34 -6.34 -25.66
CA PRO A 125 -14.56 -7.36 -24.98
C PRO A 125 -13.56 -6.71 -24.02
N VAL A 126 -13.43 -7.28 -22.83
CA VAL A 126 -12.47 -6.86 -21.81
C VAL A 126 -11.52 -8.00 -21.57
N GLU A 127 -10.25 -7.80 -21.92
CA GLU A 127 -9.20 -8.80 -21.75
C GLU A 127 -8.38 -8.47 -20.52
N VAL A 128 -8.36 -9.40 -19.57
CA VAL A 128 -7.62 -9.24 -18.32
C VAL A 128 -6.61 -10.36 -18.16
N LEU A 129 -5.57 -10.08 -17.40
CA LEU A 129 -4.60 -11.10 -16.99
C LEU A 129 -4.98 -11.68 -15.62
N LEU A 130 -5.06 -12.99 -15.55
CA LEU A 130 -5.35 -13.75 -14.34
C LEU A 130 -4.58 -15.07 -14.34
N TYR A 131 -3.62 -15.20 -13.44
CA TYR A 131 -2.93 -16.46 -13.16
C TYR A 131 -3.81 -17.29 -12.24
N ARG A 132 -4.69 -18.13 -12.80
CA ARG A 132 -5.80 -18.75 -12.06
C ARG A 132 -5.40 -19.50 -10.79
N ASP A 133 -4.30 -20.24 -10.85
CA ASP A 133 -3.81 -21.08 -9.76
C ASP A 133 -2.31 -21.38 -9.93
N ASN A 134 -1.76 -22.22 -9.06
CA ASN A 134 -0.35 -22.60 -9.07
C ASN A 134 0.05 -23.54 -10.23
N SER A 135 -0.88 -23.98 -11.08
CA SER A 135 -0.57 -24.76 -12.28
C SER A 135 -0.12 -23.88 -13.44
N VAL A 136 -0.43 -22.57 -13.40
CA VAL A 136 -0.04 -21.61 -14.44
C VAL A 136 1.34 -21.03 -14.09
N PRO A 137 2.39 -21.27 -14.91
CA PRO A 137 3.74 -20.82 -14.59
C PRO A 137 3.92 -19.31 -14.83
N ASP A 138 4.20 -18.57 -13.76
CA ASP A 138 4.59 -17.16 -13.82
C ASP A 138 6.10 -16.96 -13.61
N LYS A 139 6.82 -16.76 -14.72
CA LYS A 139 8.28 -16.56 -14.69
C LYS A 139 8.66 -15.19 -14.15
N ILE A 140 7.85 -14.16 -14.39
CA ILE A 140 8.16 -12.80 -13.99
C ILE A 140 7.90 -12.64 -12.50
N GLN A 141 6.80 -13.19 -11.97
CA GLN A 141 6.58 -13.25 -10.53
C GLN A 141 7.73 -13.97 -9.82
N ASN A 142 8.18 -15.12 -10.33
CA ASN A 142 9.31 -15.84 -9.75
C ASN A 142 10.59 -15.00 -9.73
N MET A 143 10.87 -14.25 -10.80
CA MET A 143 11.98 -13.31 -10.85
C MET A 143 11.82 -12.20 -9.81
N VAL A 144 10.65 -11.55 -9.74
CA VAL A 144 10.36 -10.49 -8.78
C VAL A 144 10.50 -10.99 -7.34
N MET A 145 9.95 -12.17 -7.04
CA MET A 145 10.09 -12.81 -5.72
C MET A 145 11.56 -13.08 -5.37
N THR A 146 12.35 -13.59 -6.31
CA THR A 146 13.79 -13.81 -6.12
C THR A 146 14.51 -12.51 -5.73
N VAL A 147 14.21 -11.42 -6.44
CA VAL A 147 14.77 -10.09 -6.17
C VAL A 147 14.32 -9.56 -4.80
N LEU A 148 13.02 -9.65 -4.48
CA LEU A 148 12.48 -9.20 -3.20
C LEU A 148 13.08 -9.94 -2.00
N ILE A 149 13.24 -11.27 -2.10
CA ILE A 149 13.86 -12.09 -1.06
C ILE A 149 15.31 -11.66 -0.84
N ALA A 150 16.08 -11.48 -1.92
CA ALA A 150 17.48 -11.04 -1.85
C ALA A 150 17.61 -9.65 -1.20
N MET A 151 16.60 -8.78 -1.36
CA MET A 151 16.58 -7.44 -0.79
C MET A 151 15.96 -7.35 0.61
N ALA A 152 15.48 -8.45 1.20
CA ALA A 152 14.78 -8.47 2.49
C ALA A 152 15.62 -9.17 3.58
N PRO A 153 16.71 -8.56 4.07
CA PRO A 153 17.56 -9.16 5.09
C PRO A 153 16.82 -9.28 6.42
N SER A 154 17.04 -10.39 7.13
CA SER A 154 16.50 -10.61 8.47
C SER A 154 17.32 -9.97 9.59
N SER A 155 18.43 -9.29 9.26
CA SER A 155 19.40 -8.77 10.24
C SER A 155 19.02 -7.42 10.85
N ILE A 156 18.10 -6.67 10.22
CA ILE A 156 17.65 -5.36 10.70
C ILE A 156 16.18 -5.52 11.12
N PRO A 157 15.87 -5.51 12.43
CA PRO A 157 14.51 -5.69 12.92
C PRO A 157 13.50 -4.70 12.31
N GLU A 158 13.90 -3.44 12.14
CA GLU A 158 13.04 -2.38 11.60
C GLU A 158 12.74 -2.54 10.10
N ALA A 159 13.57 -3.30 9.38
CA ALA A 159 13.40 -3.59 7.96
C ALA A 159 12.93 -5.03 7.71
N PHE A 160 12.47 -5.74 8.75
CA PHE A 160 12.17 -7.16 8.66
C PHE A 160 11.07 -7.46 7.63
N GLY A 161 11.47 -8.10 6.53
CA GLY A 161 10.63 -8.39 5.37
C GLY A 161 10.17 -7.18 4.57
N HIS A 162 10.88 -6.06 4.69
CA HIS A 162 10.79 -4.91 3.79
C HIS A 162 12.02 -4.86 2.87
N SER A 163 11.88 -4.19 1.73
CA SER A 163 13.00 -3.94 0.82
C SER A 163 14.05 -3.06 1.51
N LYS A 164 15.24 -3.60 1.75
CA LYS A 164 16.38 -2.89 2.38
C LYS A 164 16.74 -1.61 1.62
N PRO A 165 16.83 -1.59 0.27
CA PRO A 165 17.07 -0.34 -0.46
C PRO A 165 16.05 0.74 -0.12
N LEU A 166 14.76 0.39 -0.06
CA LEU A 166 13.70 1.35 0.26
C LEU A 166 13.80 1.85 1.71
N PHE A 167 14.10 0.95 2.64
CA PHE A 167 14.34 1.32 4.04
C PHE A 167 15.52 2.28 4.19
N ILE A 168 16.64 2.03 3.49
CA ILE A 168 17.81 2.92 3.51
C ILE A 168 17.45 4.29 2.91
N ALA A 169 16.73 4.31 1.79
CA ALA A 169 16.30 5.55 1.15
C ALA A 169 15.42 6.40 2.09
N ASP A 170 14.45 5.80 2.76
CA ASP A 170 13.60 6.48 3.75
C ASP A 170 14.41 7.04 4.93
N LYS A 171 15.39 6.28 5.45
CA LYS A 171 16.26 6.75 6.53
C LYS A 171 17.12 7.94 6.10
N ILE A 172 17.69 7.90 4.89
CA ILE A 172 18.46 9.03 4.34
C ILE A 172 17.57 10.25 4.16
N ALA A 173 16.36 10.09 3.62
CA ALA A 173 15.41 11.18 3.44
C ALA A 173 15.03 11.83 4.79
N LYS A 174 14.71 11.01 5.80
CA LYS A 174 14.41 11.47 7.16
C LYS A 174 15.59 12.19 7.81
N TRP A 175 16.81 11.72 7.57
CA TRP A 175 18.01 12.38 8.06
C TRP A 175 18.23 13.74 7.39
N ASN A 176 18.12 13.83 6.06
CA ASN A 176 18.22 15.11 5.34
C ASN A 176 17.16 16.11 5.81
N TYR A 177 15.93 15.64 6.02
CA TYR A 177 14.86 16.46 6.57
C TYR A 177 15.19 16.99 7.98
N SER A 178 15.77 16.16 8.85
CA SER A 178 16.14 16.60 10.20
C SER A 178 17.25 17.66 10.20
N GLN A 179 18.23 17.55 9.29
CA GLN A 179 19.26 18.57 9.12
C GLN A 179 18.66 19.89 8.62
N PHE A 180 17.82 19.85 7.59
CA PHE A 180 17.14 21.04 7.08
C PHE A 180 16.26 21.69 8.16
N LYS A 181 15.50 20.89 8.91
CA LYS A 181 14.67 21.38 10.01
C LYS A 181 15.50 22.09 11.07
N CYS A 182 16.68 21.56 11.43
CA CYS A 182 17.58 22.22 12.38
C CYS A 182 18.04 23.61 11.89
N VAL A 183 18.38 23.74 10.60
CA VAL A 183 18.75 25.04 10.01
C VAL A 183 17.59 26.03 10.08
N VAL A 184 16.39 25.60 9.70
CA VAL A 184 15.19 26.45 9.74
C VAL A 184 14.87 26.88 11.17
N ASP A 185 14.85 25.95 12.11
CA ASP A 185 14.53 26.23 13.52
C ASP A 185 15.58 27.16 14.15
N THR A 186 16.87 26.95 13.84
CA THR A 186 17.97 27.82 14.31
C THR A 186 17.86 29.22 13.71
N MET A 187 17.54 29.32 12.42
CA MET A 187 17.36 30.60 11.75
C MET A 187 16.14 31.35 12.30
N ALA A 188 15.03 30.65 12.54
CA ALA A 188 13.85 31.23 13.19
C ALA A 188 14.20 31.77 14.59
N ALA A 189 14.91 30.98 15.40
CA ALA A 189 15.38 31.41 16.72
C ALA A 189 16.31 32.63 16.63
N TRP A 190 17.25 32.64 15.69
CA TRP A 190 18.15 33.78 15.49
C TRP A 190 17.40 35.04 15.06
N ILE A 191 16.46 34.94 14.12
CA ILE A 191 15.62 36.04 13.65
C ILE A 191 14.83 36.63 14.83
N LEU A 192 14.16 35.79 15.62
CA LEU A 192 13.36 36.22 16.78
C LEU A 192 14.20 36.89 17.87
N ASN A 193 15.44 36.43 18.07
CA ASN A 193 16.35 36.97 19.09
C ASN A 193 17.21 38.15 18.60
N ASN A 194 17.27 38.43 17.30
CA ASN A 194 18.05 39.54 16.77
C ASN A 194 17.30 40.87 16.92
N HIS A 195 17.77 41.72 17.85
CA HIS A 195 17.21 43.03 18.12
C HIS A 195 17.06 43.93 16.87
N LYS A 196 17.95 43.78 15.88
CA LYS A 196 17.89 44.55 14.63
C LYS A 196 16.72 44.12 13.71
N LEU A 197 16.31 42.85 13.78
CA LEU A 197 15.24 42.28 12.96
C LEU A 197 13.87 42.33 13.65
N ARG A 198 13.82 42.59 14.96
CA ARG A 198 12.58 42.68 15.76
C ARG A 198 11.55 43.65 15.16
N ARG A 199 12.01 44.79 14.63
CA ARG A 199 11.16 45.79 13.96
C ARG A 199 10.59 45.26 12.66
N PHE A 200 11.40 44.57 11.85
CA PHE A 200 10.97 43.96 10.59
C PHE A 200 9.92 42.85 10.81
N ILE A 201 10.16 41.96 11.79
CA ILE A 201 9.22 40.90 12.16
C ILE A 201 7.88 41.50 12.64
N PHE A 202 7.92 42.56 13.44
CA PHE A 202 6.73 43.25 13.92
C PHE A 202 5.83 43.74 12.77
N TYR A 203 6.42 44.25 11.67
CA TYR A 203 5.67 44.73 10.51
C TYR A 203 5.22 43.61 9.56
N MET A 204 5.94 42.48 9.50
CA MET A 204 5.57 41.34 8.65
C MET A 204 4.57 40.38 9.30
N SER A 205 4.48 40.34 10.64
CA SER A 205 3.47 39.57 11.35
C SER A 205 2.07 40.18 11.23
N THR A 206 1.04 39.36 11.06
CA THR A 206 -0.33 39.86 10.97
C THR A 206 -0.83 40.33 12.34
N PHE A 207 -1.83 41.23 12.36
CA PHE A 207 -2.50 41.63 13.60
C PHE A 207 -3.09 40.43 14.37
N ARG A 208 -3.55 39.40 13.65
CA ARG A 208 -4.19 38.21 14.24
C ARG A 208 -3.17 37.35 14.99
N GLU A 209 -1.99 37.12 14.43
CA GLU A 209 -0.91 36.37 15.07
C GLU A 209 -0.36 37.07 16.31
N ARG A 210 -0.25 38.41 16.26
CA ARG A 210 0.18 39.24 17.40
C ARG A 210 -0.81 39.18 18.57
N ARG A 211 -2.12 39.23 18.30
CA ARG A 211 -3.14 39.03 19.34
C ARG A 211 -3.06 37.64 19.97
N ALA A 212 -2.91 36.61 19.15
CA ALA A 212 -2.83 35.24 19.63
C ALA A 212 -1.64 35.00 20.59
N THR A 213 -0.48 35.58 20.29
CA THR A 213 0.71 35.49 21.16
C THR A 213 0.54 36.22 22.48
N VAL A 214 -0.08 37.41 22.48
CA VAL A 214 -0.38 38.17 23.72
C VAL A 214 -1.45 37.46 24.56
N GLU A 215 -2.48 36.89 23.93
CA GLU A 215 -3.51 36.11 24.62
C GLU A 215 -2.96 34.80 25.22
N ALA A 216 -2.06 34.12 24.52
CA ALA A 216 -1.38 32.93 25.02
C ALA A 216 -0.48 33.24 26.24
N ALA A 217 0.33 34.30 26.15
CA ALA A 217 1.19 34.73 27.26
C ALA A 217 0.40 35.13 28.52
N ARG A 218 -0.82 35.69 28.36
CA ARG A 218 -1.73 35.97 29.48
C ARG A 218 -2.28 34.71 30.14
N ARG A 219 -2.45 33.62 29.40
CA ARG A 219 -2.94 32.33 29.93
C ARG A 219 -1.87 31.56 30.69
N GLU A 220 -0.59 31.78 30.37
CA GLU A 220 0.54 31.13 31.08
C GLU A 220 0.91 31.84 32.40
N GLN A 221 0.43 33.08 32.61
CA GLN A 221 0.69 33.88 33.82
C GLN A 221 -0.48 33.88 34.82
N ALA A 222 -1.57 33.18 34.53
CA ALA A 222 -2.75 33.01 35.40
C ALA A 222 -2.80 31.58 35.94
#